data_AF-A0A9Q9F8L5-F1
#
_entry.id   AF-A0A9Q9F8L5-F1
#
_cell.length_a   1.000
_cell.length_b   1.000
_cell.length_c   1.000
_cell.angle_alpha   90.00
_cell.angle_beta   90.00
_cell.angle_gamma   90.00
#
_symmetry.space_group_name_H-M   'P 1'
#
loop_
_entity.id
_entity.type
_entity.pdbx_description
1 polymer ?
#
loop_
_entity_poly.entity_id
_entity_poly.type
_entity_poly.pdbx_seq_one_letter_code
_entity_poly.pdbx_strand_id
1 'polypeptide(L)'
;MPVKEKDEVLLEDIKEDLQNIRATIMASGDISRLDEYNFESLFGIYKNPEQQVVFIRTVYKQITREVLKFLSSKHIPEAMVNICVLYEVFKSQRGYIDVEMSLEDVECINQHVYRLGKKENAGIIREGMCAWNCLKRKKAIRICVMPFPDDEQSLMAIEEELESISKTLDNWDESRNESCID
;
A
#
# COMPACT_ATOMS: atom_id res chain seq x y z
N MET A 1 23.55 -12.05 7.52
CA MET A 1 23.59 -10.63 7.13
C MET A 1 22.39 -9.95 7.75
N PRO A 2 22.54 -8.76 8.34
CA PRO A 2 21.45 -8.14 9.10
C PRO A 2 20.28 -7.86 8.15
N VAL A 3 19.09 -8.29 8.54
CA VAL A 3 17.85 -8.09 7.76
C VAL A 3 17.53 -6.59 7.61
N LYS A 4 17.92 -5.78 8.61
CA LYS A 4 17.68 -4.34 8.72
C LYS A 4 18.25 -3.46 7.60
N GLU A 5 19.49 -3.72 7.15
CA GLU A 5 20.10 -2.93 6.06
C GLU A 5 19.38 -3.13 4.73
N LYS A 6 18.71 -4.27 4.53
CA LYS A 6 17.97 -4.53 3.30
C LYS A 6 16.64 -3.79 3.28
N ASP A 7 15.95 -3.68 4.40
CA ASP A 7 14.61 -3.09 4.44
C ASP A 7 14.62 -1.55 4.33
N GLU A 8 15.62 -0.87 4.92
CA GLU A 8 15.80 0.59 4.71
C GLU A 8 16.16 0.93 3.26
N VAL A 9 17.05 0.15 2.64
CA VAL A 9 17.43 0.34 1.22
C VAL A 9 16.23 0.11 0.31
N LEU A 10 15.44 -0.95 0.57
CA LEU A 10 14.25 -1.25 -0.22
C LEU A 10 13.16 -0.17 -0.12
N LEU A 11 13.01 0.48 1.04
CA LEU A 11 12.04 1.57 1.18
C LEU A 11 12.47 2.82 0.40
N GLU A 12 13.75 3.17 0.39
CA GLU A 12 14.25 4.27 -0.44
C GLU A 12 14.14 3.96 -1.93
N ASP A 13 14.44 2.73 -2.35
CA ASP A 13 14.26 2.27 -3.74
C ASP A 13 12.79 2.41 -4.17
N ILE A 14 11.83 2.02 -3.32
CA ILE A 14 10.40 2.23 -3.61
C ILE A 14 10.03 3.71 -3.68
N LYS A 15 10.58 4.55 -2.79
CA LYS A 15 10.31 6.00 -2.85
C LYS A 15 10.76 6.55 -4.20
N GLU A 16 11.94 6.17 -4.65
CA GLU A 16 12.49 6.57 -5.94
C GLU A 16 11.62 6.03 -7.09
N ASP A 17 11.22 4.76 -7.06
CA ASP A 17 10.35 4.16 -8.07
C ASP A 17 8.99 4.87 -8.17
N LEU A 18 8.33 5.13 -7.03
CA LEU A 18 7.07 5.86 -6.99
C LEU A 18 7.22 7.30 -7.50
N GLN A 19 8.33 7.96 -7.17
CA GLN A 19 8.65 9.29 -7.68
C GLN A 19 8.87 9.26 -9.21
N ASN A 20 9.59 8.26 -9.71
CA ASN A 20 9.87 8.08 -11.14
C ASN A 20 8.61 7.79 -11.94
N ILE A 21 7.73 6.91 -11.44
CA ILE A 21 6.41 6.62 -12.04
C ILE A 21 5.60 7.92 -12.13
N ARG A 22 5.46 8.64 -11.01
CA ARG A 22 4.71 9.90 -10.99
C ARG A 22 5.31 10.92 -11.94
N ALA A 23 6.61 11.14 -11.91
CA ALA A 23 7.30 12.12 -12.76
C ALA A 23 7.07 11.81 -14.26
N THR A 24 7.12 10.53 -14.63
CA THR A 24 6.89 10.06 -16.00
C THR A 24 5.47 10.35 -16.48
N ILE A 25 4.48 10.08 -15.64
CA ILE A 25 3.06 10.36 -15.94
C ILE A 25 2.82 11.87 -16.01
N MET A 26 3.38 12.64 -15.07
CA MET A 26 3.23 14.09 -15.04
C MET A 26 3.88 14.78 -16.25
N ALA A 27 5.05 14.30 -16.69
CA ALA A 27 5.73 14.84 -17.87
C ALA A 27 4.98 14.54 -19.18
N SER A 28 4.31 13.39 -19.27
CA SER A 28 3.56 12.98 -20.46
C SER A 28 2.09 13.44 -20.46
N GLY A 29 1.52 13.70 -19.29
CA GLY A 29 0.09 13.95 -19.13
C GLY A 29 -0.79 12.72 -19.38
N ASP A 30 -0.20 11.52 -19.51
CA ASP A 30 -0.88 10.30 -19.92
C ASP A 30 -0.83 9.24 -18.82
N ILE A 31 -2.01 8.94 -18.24
CA ILE A 31 -2.14 7.95 -17.18
C ILE A 31 -1.97 6.51 -17.67
N SER A 32 -2.19 6.25 -18.97
CA SER A 32 -2.11 4.90 -19.54
C SER A 32 -0.68 4.36 -19.47
N ARG A 33 0.30 5.24 -19.29
CA ARG A 33 1.69 4.86 -19.03
C ARG A 33 1.88 4.07 -17.74
N LEU A 34 0.91 4.05 -16.83
CA LEU A 34 0.92 3.11 -15.71
C LEU A 34 0.97 1.65 -16.17
N ASP A 35 0.38 1.33 -17.33
CA ASP A 35 0.38 -0.02 -17.90
C ASP A 35 1.78 -0.47 -18.34
N GLU A 36 2.73 0.46 -18.50
CA GLU A 36 4.14 0.16 -18.81
C GLU A 36 4.88 -0.42 -17.59
N TYR A 37 4.35 -0.25 -16.38
CA TYR A 37 4.99 -0.66 -15.14
C TYR A 37 4.45 -2.00 -14.63
N ASN A 38 5.35 -2.93 -14.32
CA ASN A 38 4.98 -4.21 -13.76
C ASN A 38 4.91 -4.14 -12.22
N PHE A 39 3.77 -3.67 -11.72
CA PHE A 39 3.47 -3.58 -10.28
C PHE A 39 3.58 -4.93 -9.56
N GLU A 40 3.28 -6.06 -10.21
CA GLU A 40 3.47 -7.38 -9.58
C GLU A 40 4.94 -7.66 -9.29
N SER A 41 5.83 -7.32 -10.24
CA SER A 41 7.26 -7.51 -10.07
C SER A 41 7.92 -6.50 -9.13
N LEU A 42 7.41 -5.26 -9.08
CA LEU A 42 7.91 -4.22 -8.19
C LEU A 42 7.62 -4.56 -6.72
N PHE A 43 6.53 -5.27 -6.44
CA PHE A 43 6.06 -5.47 -5.07
C PHE A 43 5.96 -6.94 -4.62
N GLY A 44 6.28 -7.89 -5.51
CA GLY A 44 6.36 -9.34 -5.24
C GLY A 44 7.75 -9.83 -4.80
N ILE A 45 8.57 -8.95 -4.22
CA ILE A 45 9.98 -9.21 -3.90
C ILE A 45 10.13 -10.29 -2.80
N TYR A 46 9.22 -10.28 -1.82
CA TYR A 46 9.26 -11.21 -0.70
C TYR A 46 8.49 -12.49 -1.01
N LYS A 47 9.15 -13.64 -0.79
CA LYS A 47 8.54 -14.97 -0.87
C LYS A 47 7.80 -15.37 0.42
N ASN A 48 8.12 -14.73 1.54
CA ASN A 48 7.44 -14.92 2.82
C ASN A 48 6.14 -14.07 2.82
N PRO A 49 4.96 -14.70 3.04
CA PRO A 49 3.68 -13.98 3.08
C PRO A 49 3.60 -12.87 4.16
N GLU A 50 4.19 -13.07 5.33
CA GLU A 50 4.16 -12.09 6.43
C GLU A 50 4.99 -10.85 6.08
N GLN A 51 6.20 -11.05 5.54
CA GLN A 51 7.04 -9.95 5.05
C GLN A 51 6.38 -9.21 3.89
N GLN A 52 5.70 -9.94 3.01
CA GLN A 52 4.93 -9.32 1.92
C GLN A 52 3.80 -8.44 2.46
N VAL A 53 3.10 -8.84 3.53
CA VAL A 53 2.06 -8.03 4.16
C VAL A 53 2.64 -6.75 4.76
N VAL A 54 3.73 -6.84 5.52
CA VAL A 54 4.39 -5.67 6.13
C VAL A 54 4.86 -4.69 5.06
N PHE A 55 5.51 -5.20 4.02
CA PHE A 55 6.01 -4.42 2.91
C PHE A 55 4.89 -3.67 2.18
N ILE A 56 3.83 -4.38 1.75
CA ILE A 56 2.69 -3.77 1.05
C ILE A 56 2.00 -2.69 1.89
N ARG A 57 1.78 -2.96 3.19
CA ARG A 57 1.19 -1.97 4.10
C ARG A 57 2.05 -0.70 4.18
N THR A 58 3.37 -0.86 4.18
CA THR A 58 4.30 0.26 4.21
C THR A 58 4.22 1.08 2.91
N VAL A 59 4.14 0.42 1.75
CA VAL A 59 3.94 1.06 0.44
C VAL A 59 2.63 1.86 0.41
N TYR A 60 1.51 1.26 0.83
CA TYR A 60 0.22 1.95 0.89
C TYR A 60 0.24 3.19 1.77
N LYS A 61 0.86 3.09 2.94
CA LYS A 61 0.99 4.19 3.88
C LYS A 61 1.80 5.34 3.28
N GLN A 62 2.88 5.02 2.58
CA GLN A 62 3.68 6.02 1.88
C GLN A 62 2.87 6.72 0.77
N ILE A 63 2.22 5.97 -0.11
CA ILE A 63 1.40 6.54 -1.19
C ILE A 63 0.30 7.42 -0.60
N THR A 64 -0.37 6.95 0.45
CA THR A 64 -1.42 7.70 1.16
C THR A 64 -0.92 9.02 1.73
N ARG A 65 0.23 9.02 2.41
CA ARG A 65 0.86 10.25 2.92
C ARG A 65 1.17 11.23 1.79
N GLU A 66 1.66 10.75 0.65
CA GLU A 66 1.92 11.62 -0.50
C GLU A 66 0.62 12.19 -1.10
N VAL A 67 -0.44 11.39 -1.21
CA VAL A 67 -1.77 11.88 -1.65
C VAL A 67 -2.22 13.03 -0.76
N LEU A 68 -2.18 12.86 0.57
CA LEU A 68 -2.59 13.89 1.53
C LEU A 68 -1.71 15.15 1.45
N LYS A 69 -0.39 14.96 1.27
CA LYS A 69 0.56 16.06 1.07
C LYS A 69 0.25 16.86 -0.19
N PHE A 70 -0.02 16.18 -1.31
CA PHE A 70 -0.33 16.87 -2.57
C PHE A 70 -1.70 17.55 -2.53
N LEU A 71 -2.71 16.92 -1.92
CA LEU A 71 -4.03 17.53 -1.72
C LEU A 71 -3.95 18.81 -0.86
N SER A 72 -3.22 18.77 0.26
CA SER A 72 -3.04 19.93 1.13
C SER A 72 -2.25 21.07 0.44
N SER A 73 -1.30 20.71 -0.42
CA SER A 73 -0.51 21.65 -1.21
C SER A 73 -1.17 22.09 -2.52
N LYS A 74 -2.41 21.63 -2.80
CA LYS A 74 -3.18 21.90 -4.04
C LYS A 74 -2.53 21.42 -5.34
N HIS A 75 -1.64 20.43 -5.25
CA HIS A 75 -1.07 19.69 -6.39
C HIS A 75 -2.01 18.57 -6.80
N ILE A 76 -3.16 18.94 -7.36
CA ILE A 76 -4.27 18.01 -7.63
C ILE A 76 -3.89 16.90 -8.62
N PRO A 77 -3.26 17.19 -9.78
CA PRO A 77 -2.87 16.13 -10.71
C PRO A 77 -1.96 15.08 -10.07
N GLU A 78 -0.96 15.50 -9.29
CA GLU A 78 -0.03 14.62 -8.59
C GLU A 78 -0.73 13.73 -7.57
N ALA A 79 -1.67 14.30 -6.79
CA ALA A 79 -2.50 13.53 -5.89
C ALA A 79 -3.33 12.47 -6.63
N MET A 80 -3.89 12.81 -7.79
CA MET A 80 -4.72 11.90 -8.60
C MET A 80 -3.88 10.79 -9.24
N VAL A 81 -2.67 11.09 -9.71
CA VAL A 81 -1.71 10.06 -10.17
C VAL A 81 -1.39 9.09 -9.03
N ASN A 82 -1.08 9.58 -7.83
CA ASN A 82 -0.79 8.72 -6.70
C ASN A 82 -2.00 7.85 -6.28
N ILE A 83 -3.23 8.34 -6.43
CA ILE A 83 -4.44 7.53 -6.23
C ILE A 83 -4.55 6.42 -7.28
N CYS A 84 -4.20 6.68 -8.55
CA CYS A 84 -4.14 5.63 -9.58
C CYS A 84 -3.06 4.59 -9.26
N VAL A 85 -1.88 5.04 -8.83
CA VAL A 85 -0.79 4.16 -8.38
C VAL A 85 -1.25 3.28 -7.21
N LEU A 86 -1.91 3.87 -6.21
CA LEU A 86 -2.48 3.12 -5.08
C LEU A 86 -3.42 2.00 -5.54
N TYR A 87 -4.27 2.30 -6.53
CA TYR A 87 -5.20 1.33 -7.10
C TYR A 87 -4.49 0.21 -7.87
N GLU A 88 -3.46 0.51 -8.66
CA GLU A 88 -2.68 -0.52 -9.37
C GLU A 88 -1.90 -1.41 -8.40
N VAL A 89 -1.34 -0.86 -7.32
CA VAL A 89 -0.70 -1.65 -6.24
C VAL A 89 -1.72 -2.58 -5.58
N PHE A 90 -2.95 -2.11 -5.31
CA PHE A 90 -3.99 -2.97 -4.76
C PHE A 90 -4.42 -4.08 -5.72
N LYS A 91 -4.51 -3.76 -7.02
CA LYS A 91 -4.91 -4.71 -8.06
C LYS A 91 -3.85 -5.78 -8.35
N SER A 92 -2.57 -5.47 -8.18
CA SER A 92 -1.46 -6.41 -8.44
C SER A 92 -1.29 -7.48 -7.37
N GLN A 93 -1.96 -7.36 -6.23
CA GLN A 93 -1.84 -8.31 -5.13
C GLN A 93 -2.83 -9.48 -5.28
N ARG A 94 -2.30 -10.71 -5.35
CA ARG A 94 -3.09 -11.95 -5.44
C ARG A 94 -3.93 -12.28 -4.19
N GLY A 95 -3.71 -11.56 -3.08
CA GLY A 95 -4.34 -11.80 -1.78
C GLY A 95 -5.14 -10.63 -1.18
N TYR A 96 -5.39 -9.55 -1.95
CA TYR A 96 -6.13 -8.34 -1.51
C TYR A 96 -5.77 -7.88 -0.09
N ILE A 97 -4.53 -7.45 0.12
CA ILE A 97 -4.18 -6.76 1.37
C ILE A 97 -4.89 -5.40 1.34
N ASP A 98 -5.73 -5.14 2.34
CA ASP A 98 -6.49 -3.90 2.42
C ASP A 98 -5.55 -2.69 2.61
N VAL A 99 -5.95 -1.56 2.01
CA VAL A 99 -5.36 -0.25 2.26
C VAL A 99 -5.86 0.24 3.62
N GLU A 100 -4.98 0.20 4.62
CA GLU A 100 -5.28 0.68 5.96
C GLU A 100 -5.12 2.19 6.06
N MET A 101 -6.18 2.88 6.51
CA MET A 101 -6.20 4.34 6.63
C MET A 101 -6.97 4.77 7.88
N SER A 102 -6.64 5.94 8.42
CA SER A 102 -7.47 6.58 9.45
C SER A 102 -8.79 7.07 8.86
N LEU A 103 -9.80 7.29 9.72
CA LEU A 103 -11.08 7.86 9.28
C LEU A 103 -10.86 9.26 8.70
N GLU A 104 -10.01 10.05 9.35
CA GLU A 104 -9.67 11.42 8.99
C GLU A 104 -9.05 11.52 7.59
N ASP A 105 -8.14 10.61 7.26
CA ASP A 105 -7.49 10.57 5.94
C ASP A 105 -8.49 10.22 4.84
N VAL A 106 -9.35 9.22 5.09
CA VAL A 106 -10.39 8.79 4.16
C VAL A 106 -11.39 9.93 3.93
N GLU A 107 -11.81 10.61 4.99
CA GLU A 107 -12.71 11.78 4.89
C GLU A 107 -12.06 12.93 4.13
N CYS A 108 -10.78 13.22 4.41
CA CYS A 108 -10.03 14.26 3.71
C CYS A 108 -9.99 14.00 2.19
N ILE A 109 -9.61 12.79 1.78
CA ILE A 109 -9.55 12.42 0.36
C ILE A 109 -10.95 12.47 -0.26
N ASN A 110 -11.98 11.93 0.42
CA ASN A 110 -13.35 11.96 -0.08
C ASN A 110 -13.87 13.39 -0.31
N GLN A 111 -13.58 14.32 0.60
CA GLN A 111 -13.97 15.72 0.44
C GLN A 111 -13.30 16.36 -0.78
N HIS A 112 -12.01 16.11 -0.99
CA HIS A 112 -11.29 16.61 -2.15
C HIS A 112 -11.82 16.02 -3.46
N VAL A 113 -11.94 14.70 -3.55
CA VAL A 113 -12.49 13.99 -4.73
C VAL A 113 -13.90 14.48 -5.06
N TYR A 114 -14.76 14.66 -4.06
CA TYR A 114 -16.12 15.18 -4.26
C TYR A 114 -16.13 16.61 -4.81
N ARG A 115 -15.24 17.49 -4.33
CA ARG A 115 -15.14 18.87 -4.83
C ARG A 115 -14.66 18.91 -6.28
N LEU A 116 -13.74 18.02 -6.65
CA LEU A 116 -13.19 17.93 -8.01
C LEU A 116 -14.20 17.42 -9.01
N GLY A 117 -15.00 16.39 -8.66
CA GLY A 117 -16.05 15.88 -9.53
C GLY A 117 -17.13 16.91 -9.90
N LYS A 118 -17.23 18.02 -9.18
CA LYS A 118 -18.11 19.15 -9.51
C LYS A 118 -17.49 20.18 -10.45
N LYS A 119 -16.16 20.20 -10.60
CA LYS A 119 -15.41 21.30 -11.23
C LYS A 119 -14.55 20.86 -12.41
N GLU A 120 -13.95 19.68 -12.36
CA GLU A 120 -12.89 19.25 -13.26
C GLU A 120 -13.15 17.85 -13.79
N ASN A 121 -13.06 17.69 -15.11
CA ASN A 121 -13.35 16.43 -15.80
C ASN A 121 -12.27 16.11 -16.84
N ALA A 122 -11.02 16.50 -16.54
CA ALA A 122 -9.88 16.33 -17.43
C ALA A 122 -9.05 15.09 -17.06
N GLY A 123 -8.74 14.27 -18.08
CA GLY A 123 -7.80 13.14 -18.07
C GLY A 123 -7.46 12.55 -16.69
N ILE A 124 -6.24 12.83 -16.22
CA ILE A 124 -5.66 12.32 -14.96
C ILE A 124 -6.59 12.48 -13.77
N ILE A 125 -7.31 13.60 -13.66
CA ILE A 125 -8.19 13.86 -12.52
C ILE A 125 -9.38 12.91 -12.55
N ARG A 126 -9.98 12.71 -13.73
CA ARG A 126 -11.08 11.75 -13.90
C ARG A 126 -10.65 10.33 -13.54
N GLU A 127 -9.46 9.93 -13.98
CA GLU A 127 -8.93 8.59 -13.76
C GLU A 127 -8.59 8.37 -12.29
N GLY A 128 -8.02 9.36 -11.60
CA GLY A 128 -7.83 9.33 -10.14
C GLY A 128 -9.14 9.20 -9.37
N MET A 129 -10.18 9.96 -9.75
CA MET A 129 -11.51 9.81 -9.16
C MET A 129 -12.13 8.43 -9.39
N CYS A 130 -11.98 7.87 -10.60
CA CYS A 130 -12.43 6.52 -10.91
C CYS A 130 -11.70 5.48 -10.07
N ALA A 131 -10.37 5.56 -9.97
CA ALA A 131 -9.53 4.69 -9.14
C ALA A 131 -9.96 4.72 -7.67
N TRP A 132 -10.15 5.92 -7.09
CA TRP A 132 -10.63 6.08 -5.71
C TRP A 132 -12.01 5.45 -5.50
N ASN A 133 -12.93 5.66 -6.43
CA ASN A 133 -14.26 5.06 -6.35
C ASN A 133 -14.23 3.53 -6.51
N CYS A 134 -13.31 3.00 -7.32
CA CYS A 134 -13.07 1.57 -7.45
C CYS A 134 -12.56 0.95 -6.14
N LEU A 135 -11.59 1.57 -5.46
CA LEU A 135 -11.10 1.14 -4.15
C LEU A 135 -12.26 1.05 -3.14
N LYS A 136 -13.09 2.09 -3.05
CA LYS A 136 -14.27 2.10 -2.15
C LYS A 136 -15.28 1.00 -2.51
N ARG A 137 -15.63 0.84 -3.79
CA ARG A 137 -16.60 -0.18 -4.24
C ARG A 137 -16.12 -1.60 -3.96
N LYS A 138 -14.82 -1.84 -4.09
CA LYS A 138 -14.20 -3.13 -3.76
C LYS A 138 -14.02 -3.36 -2.27
N LYS A 139 -14.37 -2.39 -1.41
CA LYS A 139 -14.09 -2.40 0.03
C LYS A 139 -12.60 -2.60 0.33
N ALA A 140 -11.74 -2.08 -0.54
CA ALA A 140 -10.29 -2.18 -0.43
C ALA A 140 -9.70 -1.32 0.70
N ILE A 141 -10.47 -0.37 1.23
CA ILE A 141 -10.03 0.56 2.26
C ILE A 141 -10.57 0.09 3.61
N ARG A 142 -9.66 -0.24 4.52
CA ARG A 142 -9.98 -0.60 5.90
C ARG A 142 -9.72 0.59 6.81
N ILE A 143 -10.77 1.06 7.49
CA ILE A 143 -10.65 2.13 8.47
C ILE A 143 -10.07 1.55 9.76
N CYS A 144 -8.92 2.07 10.18
CA CYS A 144 -8.22 1.61 11.38
C CYS A 144 -8.37 2.64 12.51
N VAL A 145 -8.87 2.19 13.66
CA VAL A 145 -8.97 3.01 14.89
C VAL A 145 -7.60 3.16 15.56
N MET A 146 -6.75 2.15 15.42
CA MET A 146 -5.32 2.23 15.71
C MET A 146 -4.57 1.94 14.41
N PRO A 147 -3.89 2.92 13.80
CA PRO A 147 -3.11 2.68 12.59
C PRO A 147 -1.97 1.71 12.87
N PHE A 148 -1.57 0.94 11.86
CA PHE A 148 -0.36 0.12 11.92
C PHE A 148 0.83 1.01 12.29
N PRO A 149 1.67 0.63 13.27
CA PRO A 149 2.64 1.54 13.86
C PRO A 149 3.58 2.18 12.84
N ASP A 150 3.96 3.42 13.14
CA ASP A 150 4.85 4.24 12.30
C ASP A 150 6.31 4.09 12.72
N ASP A 151 6.55 3.65 13.95
CA ASP A 151 7.87 3.47 14.52
C ASP A 151 8.37 2.04 14.34
N GLU A 152 9.63 1.95 13.94
CA GLU A 152 10.36 0.71 13.69
C GLU A 152 10.35 -0.22 14.92
N GLN A 153 10.28 0.34 16.12
CA GLN A 153 10.26 -0.40 17.37
C GLN A 153 8.97 -1.21 17.55
N SER A 154 7.83 -0.58 17.26
CA SER A 154 6.52 -1.24 17.30
C SER A 154 6.33 -2.22 16.15
N LEU A 155 6.96 -1.97 14.99
CA LEU A 155 6.99 -2.93 13.87
C LEU A 155 7.80 -4.18 14.20
N MET A 156 9.00 -4.02 14.75
CA MET A 156 9.82 -5.15 15.22
C MET A 156 9.12 -5.95 16.33
N ALA A 157 8.41 -5.28 17.25
CA ALA A 157 7.65 -5.97 18.29
C ALA A 157 6.54 -6.84 17.70
N ILE A 158 5.85 -6.35 16.66
CA ILE A 158 4.83 -7.13 15.94
C ILE A 158 5.47 -8.31 15.19
N GLU A 159 6.63 -8.11 14.54
CA GLU A 159 7.36 -9.20 13.87
C GLU A 159 7.82 -10.28 14.84
N GLU A 160 8.41 -9.90 15.98
CA GLU A 160 8.81 -10.85 17.03
C GLU A 160 7.61 -11.63 17.60
N GLU A 161 6.47 -10.95 17.77
CA GLU A 161 5.24 -11.58 18.25
C GLU A 161 4.66 -12.55 17.21
N LEU A 162 4.67 -12.18 15.92
CA LEU A 162 4.26 -13.05 14.82
C LEU A 162 5.20 -14.26 14.67
N GLU A 163 6.51 -14.07 14.77
CA GLU A 163 7.49 -15.17 14.73
C GLU A 163 7.32 -16.12 15.92
N SER A 164 7.00 -15.58 17.11
CA SER A 164 6.68 -16.37 18.29
C SER A 164 5.41 -17.21 18.10
N ILE A 165 4.34 -16.62 17.54
CA ILE A 165 3.10 -17.32 17.22
C ILE A 165 3.35 -18.42 16.18
N SER A 166 4.11 -18.13 15.13
CA SER A 166 4.48 -19.07 14.08
C SER A 166 5.23 -20.29 14.64
N LYS A 167 6.28 -20.07 15.44
CA LYS A 167 7.00 -21.14 16.14
C LYS A 167 6.10 -21.94 17.07
N THR A 168 5.17 -21.27 17.75
CA THR A 168 4.24 -21.94 18.66
C THR A 168 3.27 -22.85 17.88
N LEU A 169 2.81 -22.42 16.71
CA LEU A 169 1.95 -23.22 15.84
C LEU A 169 2.70 -24.40 15.21
N ASP A 170 3.94 -24.20 14.75
CA ASP A 170 4.79 -25.28 14.22
C ASP A 170 5.03 -26.37 15.28
N ASN A 171 5.32 -25.97 16.51
CA ASN A 171 5.48 -26.90 17.64
C ASN A 171 4.16 -27.61 18.01
N TRP A 172 3.01 -27.01 17.69
CA TRP A 172 1.71 -27.61 17.96
C TRP A 172 1.38 -28.72 16.95
N ASP A 173 1.80 -28.57 15.70
CA ASP A 173 1.68 -29.62 14.67
C ASP A 173 2.67 -30.77 14.89
N GLU A 174 3.86 -30.51 15.43
CA GLU A 174 4.79 -31.58 15.84
C GLU A 174 4.24 -32.41 17.01
N SER A 175 3.55 -31.78 17.97
CA SER A 175 2.96 -32.46 19.13
C SER A 175 1.82 -33.43 18.80
N ARG A 176 1.25 -33.37 17.59
CA ARG A 176 0.20 -34.29 17.10
C ARG A 176 0.72 -35.51 16.34
N ASN A 177 2.00 -35.53 15.99
CA ASN A 177 2.60 -36.67 15.27
C ASN A 177 3.25 -37.71 16.19
N GLU A 178 3.21 -37.52 17.50
CA GLU A 178 3.59 -38.55 18.47
C GLU A 178 2.36 -39.29 19.04
N SER A 179 2.18 -40.50 18.51
CA SER A 179 1.36 -41.60 19.03
C SER A 179 -0.14 -41.60 18.70
N CYS A 180 -0.50 -42.51 17.79
CA CYS A 180 -1.56 -43.51 17.97
C CYS A 180 -1.35 -44.61 16.92
N ILE A 181 -0.26 -45.37 17.08
CA ILE A 181 -0.21 -46.75 16.60
C ILE A 181 0.20 -47.56 17.84
N ASP A 182 -0.83 -48.09 18.52
CA ASP A 182 -0.71 -49.25 19.41
C ASP A 182 -0.28 -50.49 18.61
#